data_AF-A0A4R5LSR2-F1
#
_entry.id   AF-A0A4R5LSR2-F1
#
_cell.length_a   1.000
_cell.length_b   1.000
_cell.length_c   1.000
_cell.angle_alpha   90.00
_cell.angle_beta   90.00
_cell.angle_gamma   90.00
#
_symmetry.space_group_name_H-M   'P 1'
#
loop_
_entity.id
_entity.type
_entity.pdbx_description
1 polymer ?
#
loop_
_entity_poly.entity_id
_entity_poly.type
_entity_poly.pdbx_seq_one_letter_code
_entity_poly.pdbx_strand_id
1 'polypeptide(L)' 'MSKTKVLNIRIDPELKKKAKKLAEADGRSLSNWVTKLISTTVKEAEKAAARKEDD' A
#
# COMPACT_ATOMS: atom_id res chain seq x y z
N MET A 1 6.85 13.01 -10.72
CA MET A 1 5.50 12.56 -10.30
C MET A 1 4.90 13.66 -9.43
N SER A 2 3.97 14.44 -9.99
CA SER A 2 3.24 15.50 -9.27
C SER A 2 2.54 14.86 -8.07
N LYS A 3 3.04 15.10 -6.86
CA LYS A 3 2.52 14.46 -5.66
C LYS A 3 1.09 14.95 -5.43
N THR A 4 0.12 14.07 -5.69
CA THR A 4 -1.31 14.28 -5.43
C THR A 4 -1.59 14.49 -3.94
N LYS A 5 -2.84 14.86 -3.62
CA LYS A 5 -3.38 15.16 -2.28
C LYS A 5 -2.81 14.22 -1.20
N VAL A 6 -2.41 14.80 -0.07
CA VAL A 6 -1.88 14.10 1.09
C VAL A 6 -2.98 13.21 1.71
N LEU A 7 -2.65 11.94 1.96
CA LEU A 7 -3.50 11.01 2.69
C LEU A 7 -3.04 10.93 4.15
N ASN A 8 -3.81 11.52 5.07
CA ASN A 8 -3.53 11.47 6.51
C ASN A 8 -4.28 10.30 7.15
N ILE A 9 -3.56 9.30 7.65
CA ILE A 9 -4.13 8.10 8.28
C ILE A 9 -3.66 8.02 9.72
N ARG A 10 -4.58 7.70 10.65
CA ARG A 10 -4.23 7.32 12.01
C ARG A 10 -3.92 5.84 12.03
N ILE A 11 -2.71 5.49 12.43
CA ILE A 11 -2.27 4.10 12.57
C ILE A 11 -1.71 3.90 13.96
N ASP A 12 -1.82 2.66 14.43
CA ASP A 12 -1.19 2.26 15.67
C ASP A 12 0.34 2.51 15.63
N PRO A 13 0.93 3.08 16.70
CA PRO A 13 2.35 3.40 16.72
C PRO A 13 3.27 2.18 16.62
N GLU A 14 2.86 1.01 17.11
CA GLU A 14 3.63 -0.23 16.95
C GLU A 14 3.58 -0.71 15.51
N LEU A 15 2.40 -0.65 14.89
CA LEU A 15 2.24 -0.99 13.47
C LEU A 15 3.13 -0.09 12.60
N LYS A 16 3.18 1.21 12.90
CA LYS A 16 4.07 2.16 12.23
C LYS A 16 5.54 1.77 12.34
N LYS A 17 5.99 1.39 13.55
CA LYS A 17 7.37 0.96 13.79
C LYS A 17 7.72 -0.29 13.00
N LYS A 18 6.83 -1.30 13.00
CA LYS A 18 7.00 -2.55 12.24
C LYS A 18 7.04 -2.27 10.73
N ALA A 19 6.10 -1.50 10.22
CA ALA A 19 6.05 -1.13 8.80
C ALA A 19 7.28 -0.35 8.35
N LYS A 20 7.79 0.58 9.19
CA LYS A 20 9.01 1.32 8.88
C LYS A 20 10.23 0.40 8.75
N LYS A 21 10.41 -0.55 9.68
CA LYS A 21 11.51 -1.53 9.62
C LYS A 21 11.44 -2.38 8.36
N LEU A 22 10.24 -2.84 7.98
CA LEU A 22 10.04 -3.62 6.75
C LEU A 22 10.33 -2.81 5.49
N ALA A 23 9.90 -1.54 5.47
CA ALA A 23 10.18 -0.64 4.35
C ALA A 23 11.69 -0.38 4.20
N GLU A 24 12.39 -0.15 5.31
CA GLU A 24 13.85 0.05 5.34
C GLU A 24 14.61 -1.20 4.86
N ALA A 25 14.20 -2.39 5.30
CA ALA A 25 14.77 -3.65 4.82
C ALA A 25 14.58 -3.87 3.31
N ASP A 26 13.49 -3.33 2.74
CA ASP A 26 13.17 -3.35 1.32
C ASP A 26 13.81 -2.16 0.55
N GLY A 27 14.63 -1.34 1.22
CA GLY A 27 15.33 -0.18 0.63
C GLY A 27 14.40 0.96 0.21
N ARG A 28 13.19 1.03 0.78
CA ARG A 28 12.13 1.99 0.40
C ARG A 28 11.73 2.87 1.59
N SER A 29 11.23 4.07 1.30
CA SER A 29 10.57 4.88 2.32
C SER A 29 9.22 4.26 2.70
N LEU A 30 8.76 4.50 3.92
CA LEU A 30 7.46 4.01 4.40
C LEU A 30 6.32 4.41 3.44
N SER A 31 6.32 5.66 2.95
CA SER A 31 5.32 6.13 2.01
C SER A 31 5.33 5.35 0.69
N ASN A 32 6.50 5.14 0.09
CA ASN A 32 6.60 4.38 -1.16
C ASN A 32 6.24 2.90 -0.96
N TRP A 33 6.60 2.34 0.18
CA TRP A 33 6.27 0.98 0.56
C TRP A 33 4.75 0.80 0.69
N VAL A 34 4.08 1.70 1.40
CA VAL A 34 2.61 1.70 1.54
C VAL A 34 1.94 1.91 0.18
N THR A 35 2.41 2.84 -0.65
CA THR A 35 1.88 3.04 -2.01
C THR A 35 1.95 1.77 -2.85
N LYS A 36 3.08 1.05 -2.80
CA LYS A 36 3.24 -0.23 -3.50
C LYS A 36 2.26 -1.26 -2.98
N LEU A 37 2.14 -1.38 -1.66
CA LEU A 37 1.23 -2.33 -1.01
C LEU A 37 -0.22 -2.09 -1.44
N ILE A 38 -0.69 -0.84 -1.37
CA ILE A 38 -2.04 -0.46 -1.83
C ILE A 38 -2.21 -0.75 -3.32
N SER A 39 -1.25 -0.37 -4.17
CA SER A 39 -1.35 -0.60 -5.62
C SER A 39 -1.43 -2.08 -5.97
N THR A 40 -0.65 -2.93 -5.31
CA THR A 40 -0.71 -4.38 -5.51
C THR A 40 -2.07 -4.93 -5.08
N THR A 41 -2.55 -4.58 -3.88
CA THR A 41 -3.84 -5.06 -3.37
C THR A 41 -5.01 -4.63 -4.25
N VAL A 42 -5.01 -3.39 -4.76
CA VAL A 42 -6.05 -2.91 -5.68
C VAL A 42 -6.04 -3.70 -6.98
N LYS A 43 -4.87 -3.92 -7.60
CA LYS A 43 -4.77 -4.71 -8.83
C LYS A 43 -5.26 -6.14 -8.65
N GLU A 44 -4.95 -6.76 -7.51
CA GLU A 44 -5.43 -8.11 -7.20
C GLU A 44 -6.95 -8.14 -7.00
N ALA A 45 -7.51 -7.14 -6.31
CA ALA A 45 -8.94 -7.00 -6.12
C ALA A 45 -9.68 -6.76 -7.46
N GLU A 46 -9.16 -5.89 -8.32
CA GLU A 46 -9.70 -5.65 -9.67
C GLU A 46 -9.70 -6.92 -10.52
N LYS A 47 -8.59 -7.67 -10.51
CA LYS A 47 -8.48 -8.94 -11.23
C LYS A 47 -9.44 -10.01 -10.67
N ALA A 48 -9.64 -10.05 -9.35
CA ALA A 48 -10.57 -10.96 -8.72
C ALA A 48 -12.04 -10.59 -9.00
N ALA A 49 -12.35 -9.30 -9.09
CA ALA A 49 -13.68 -8.82 -9.47
C ALA A 49 -14.00 -9.15 -10.94
N ALA A 50 -13.06 -8.89 -11.86
CA ALA A 50 -13.25 -9.19 -13.29
C ALA A 50 -13.52 -10.69 -13.54
N ARG A 51 -12.87 -11.59 -12.79
CA ARG A 51 -13.12 -13.04 -12.89
C ARG A 51 -14.49 -13.50 -12.37
N LYS A 52 -15.23 -12.66 -11.63
CA LYS A 52 -16.56 -12.98 -11.09
C LYS A 52 -17.70 -12.49 -11.98
N GLU A 53 -17.43 -11.64 -12.97
CA GLU A 53 -18.45 -11.17 -13.92
C GLU A 53 -18.59 -12.10 -15.15
N ASP A 54 -17.63 -13.02 -15.36
CA ASP A 54 -17.60 -13.97 -16.48
C ASP A 54 -18.10 -15.40 -16.13
N ASP A 55 -18.65 -15.64 -14.91
CA ASP A 55 -19.16 -16.94 -14.42
C ASP A 55 -20.68 -16.90 -14.16
#